data_AF-A0A951TYS0-F1
#
_entry.id   AF-A0A951TYS0-F1
#
_cell.length_a   1.000
_cell.length_b   1.000
_cell.length_c   1.000
_cell.angle_alpha   90.00
_cell.angle_beta   90.00
_cell.angle_gamma   90.00
#
_symmetry.space_group_name_H-M   'P 1'
#
loop_
_entity.id
_entity.type
_entity.pdbx_description
1 polymer ?
#
loop_
_entity_poly.entity_id
_entity_poly.type
_entity_poly.pdbx_seq_one_letter_code
_entity_poly.pdbx_strand_id
1 'polypeptide(L)'
;MLSDLEFIQVFVAESIHQHEVLLSNHQLQAQQVYDCNQLVVKGEGLVLYVQLSEDPPLFWVKLKASRWELINQVLVSRQFMWVRDVDARGFHPYQFVKLPKGYQLHCAPAGQLWRMWWKYKQHIVRHRLSLVLLVRIRGTWYPIRAIECGHGFIYIHTLGNELQLGAEDILVWLSPEEQKPSIGTREQASHS
;
A
#
# COMPACT_ATOMS: atom_id res chain seq x y z
N MET A 1 9.19 -23.15 10.13
CA MET A 1 7.93 -22.54 10.59
C MET A 1 7.85 -21.16 9.97
N LEU A 2 6.72 -20.78 9.35
CA LEU A 2 6.61 -19.51 8.61
C LEU A 2 6.74 -18.31 9.56
N SER A 3 7.53 -17.31 9.16
CA SER A 3 7.48 -15.99 9.78
C SER A 3 6.12 -15.32 9.56
N ASP A 4 5.79 -14.30 10.35
CA ASP A 4 4.50 -13.59 10.20
C ASP A 4 4.35 -12.95 8.82
N LEU A 5 5.43 -12.45 8.24
CA LEU A 5 5.41 -11.87 6.89
C LEU A 5 5.13 -12.95 5.83
N GLU A 6 5.85 -14.06 5.85
CA GLU A 6 5.62 -15.18 4.92
C GLU A 6 4.22 -15.76 5.09
N PHE A 7 3.74 -15.86 6.34
CA PHE A 7 2.39 -16.33 6.65
C PHE A 7 1.32 -15.45 5.99
N ILE A 8 1.44 -14.12 6.14
CA ILE A 8 0.50 -13.17 5.55
C ILE A 8 0.60 -13.18 4.02
N GLN A 9 1.80 -13.34 3.46
CA GLN A 9 2.00 -13.48 2.01
C GLN A 9 1.27 -14.70 1.44
N VAL A 10 1.38 -15.87 2.11
CA VAL A 10 0.66 -17.07 1.70
C VAL A 10 -0.84 -16.86 1.84
N PHE A 11 -1.32 -16.35 2.98
CA PHE A 11 -2.75 -16.06 3.19
C PHE A 11 -3.35 -15.20 2.06
N VAL A 12 -2.68 -14.07 1.73
CA VAL A 12 -3.14 -13.15 0.70
C VAL A 12 -3.07 -13.81 -0.68
N ALA A 13 -2.01 -14.56 -0.98
CA ALA A 13 -1.86 -15.25 -2.26
C ALA A 13 -2.96 -16.30 -2.47
N GLU A 14 -3.21 -17.17 -1.50
CA GLU A 14 -4.28 -18.18 -1.60
C GLU A 14 -5.66 -17.52 -1.72
N SER A 15 -5.90 -16.45 -0.96
CA SER A 15 -7.17 -15.72 -1.04
C SER A 15 -7.40 -15.03 -2.39
N ILE A 16 -6.34 -14.53 -3.03
CA ILE A 16 -6.42 -13.98 -4.40
C ILE A 16 -6.83 -15.06 -5.41
N HIS A 17 -6.35 -16.28 -5.23
CA HIS A 17 -6.71 -17.43 -6.07
C HIS A 17 -8.00 -18.13 -5.63
N GLN A 18 -8.74 -17.54 -4.67
CA GLN A 18 -9.97 -18.10 -4.12
C GLN A 18 -9.80 -19.49 -3.51
N HIS A 19 -8.61 -19.81 -3.03
CA HIS A 19 -8.33 -21.07 -2.36
C HIS A 19 -8.63 -21.00 -0.86
N GLU A 20 -9.05 -22.13 -0.31
CA GLU A 20 -9.21 -22.33 1.12
C GLU A 20 -7.87 -22.20 1.84
N VAL A 21 -7.86 -21.53 2.99
CA VAL A 21 -6.65 -21.42 3.81
C VAL A 21 -6.83 -22.18 5.12
N LEU A 22 -5.84 -22.98 5.49
CA LEU A 22 -5.69 -23.54 6.83
C LEU A 22 -4.21 -23.50 7.23
N LEU A 23 -3.82 -22.46 7.97
CA LEU A 23 -2.44 -22.19 8.36
C LEU A 23 -2.37 -21.79 9.83
N SER A 24 -1.28 -22.13 10.50
CA SER A 24 -1.01 -21.66 11.87
C SER A 24 0.48 -21.50 12.12
N ASN A 25 0.88 -20.42 12.77
CA ASN A 25 2.22 -20.23 13.32
C ASN A 25 2.12 -19.85 14.82
N HIS A 26 3.15 -19.27 15.42
CA HIS A 26 3.16 -18.98 16.87
C HIS A 26 2.18 -17.87 17.23
N GLN A 27 1.99 -16.87 16.35
CA GLN A 27 1.22 -15.66 16.63
C GLN A 27 -0.04 -15.54 15.77
N LEU A 28 -0.10 -16.23 14.64
CA LEU A 28 -1.15 -16.14 13.63
C LEU A 28 -1.84 -17.48 13.43
N GLN A 29 -3.11 -17.41 13.09
CA GLN A 29 -3.92 -18.51 12.59
C GLN A 29 -4.72 -18.00 11.41
N ALA A 30 -4.79 -18.78 10.35
CA ALA A 30 -5.69 -18.54 9.25
C ALA A 30 -6.53 -19.78 9.00
N GLN A 31 -7.81 -19.55 8.77
CA GLN A 31 -8.77 -20.59 8.50
C GLN A 31 -9.90 -20.04 7.63
N GLN A 32 -10.49 -20.89 6.83
CA GLN A 32 -11.76 -20.58 6.20
C GLN A 32 -12.92 -20.79 7.18
N VAL A 33 -13.89 -19.89 7.14
CA VAL A 33 -15.17 -19.99 7.84
C VAL A 33 -16.25 -19.63 6.82
N TYR A 34 -17.04 -20.62 6.41
CA TYR A 34 -17.98 -20.50 5.28
C TYR A 34 -17.28 -20.08 3.99
N ASP A 35 -17.69 -18.97 3.36
CA ASP A 35 -17.11 -18.43 2.12
C ASP A 35 -16.02 -17.38 2.39
N CYS A 36 -15.52 -17.31 3.63
CA CYS A 36 -14.57 -16.28 4.06
C CYS A 36 -13.27 -16.89 4.55
N ASN A 37 -12.15 -16.48 3.96
CA ASN A 37 -10.84 -16.69 4.58
C ASN A 37 -10.63 -15.66 5.67
N GLN A 38 -10.19 -16.11 6.84
CA GLN A 38 -9.98 -15.27 8.02
C GLN A 38 -8.54 -15.40 8.51
N LEU A 39 -7.94 -14.26 8.88
CA LEU A 39 -6.65 -14.17 9.55
C LEU A 39 -6.85 -13.62 10.97
N VAL A 40 -6.41 -14.41 11.94
CA VAL A 40 -6.53 -14.17 13.37
C VAL A 40 -5.14 -14.01 13.97
N VAL A 41 -4.96 -12.97 14.78
CA VAL A 41 -3.82 -12.83 15.68
C VAL A 41 -4.19 -13.45 17.02
N LYS A 42 -3.40 -14.41 17.51
CA LYS A 42 -3.63 -15.10 18.77
C LYS A 42 -3.53 -14.08 19.92
N GLY A 43 -4.61 -13.95 20.69
CA GLY A 43 -4.73 -12.98 21.78
C GLY A 43 -5.34 -11.63 21.39
N GLU A 44 -5.50 -11.33 20.11
CA GLU A 44 -6.15 -10.10 19.62
C GLU A 44 -7.47 -10.39 18.88
N GLY A 45 -7.55 -11.54 18.20
CA GLY A 45 -8.73 -11.97 17.44
C GLY A 45 -8.59 -11.71 15.94
N LEU A 46 -9.74 -11.60 15.26
CA LEU A 46 -9.81 -11.38 13.81
C LEU A 46 -9.23 -10.01 13.43
N VAL A 47 -8.27 -10.00 12.51
CA VAL A 47 -7.59 -8.77 12.05
C VAL A 47 -7.75 -8.53 10.55
N LEU A 48 -8.01 -9.59 9.79
CA LEU A 48 -8.24 -9.54 8.35
C LEU A 48 -9.21 -10.65 7.95
N TYR A 49 -10.15 -10.34 7.05
CA TYR A 49 -10.95 -11.36 6.38
C TYR A 49 -11.15 -10.99 4.92
N VAL A 50 -11.49 -11.97 4.10
CA VAL A 50 -11.74 -11.80 2.66
C VAL A 50 -12.85 -12.73 2.25
N GLN A 51 -13.80 -12.18 1.50
CA GLN A 51 -14.93 -12.93 0.98
C GLN A 51 -14.54 -13.50 -0.39
N LEU A 52 -14.55 -14.83 -0.51
CA LEU A 52 -14.03 -15.54 -1.68
C LEU A 52 -14.97 -15.49 -2.88
N SER A 53 -16.21 -15.04 -2.70
CA SER A 53 -17.23 -14.92 -3.75
C SER A 53 -17.08 -13.67 -4.62
N GLU A 54 -16.15 -12.76 -4.30
CA GLU A 54 -15.88 -11.55 -5.08
C GLU A 54 -14.68 -11.72 -6.02
N ASP A 55 -14.78 -11.17 -7.25
CA ASP A 55 -13.69 -11.08 -8.22
C ASP A 55 -13.59 -9.65 -8.80
N PRO A 56 -12.52 -8.88 -8.50
CA PRO A 56 -11.41 -9.24 -7.60
C PRO A 56 -11.84 -9.28 -6.13
N PRO A 57 -11.14 -10.04 -5.27
CA PRO A 57 -11.52 -10.18 -3.86
C PRO A 57 -11.38 -8.87 -3.08
N LEU A 58 -12.29 -8.65 -2.13
CA LEU A 58 -12.24 -7.51 -1.21
C LEU A 58 -11.67 -7.92 0.15
N PHE A 59 -10.50 -7.36 0.48
CA PHE A 59 -9.86 -7.60 1.77
C PHE A 59 -10.37 -6.61 2.81
N TRP A 60 -10.84 -7.10 3.94
CA TRP A 60 -11.33 -6.28 5.04
C TRP A 60 -10.34 -6.31 6.20
N VAL A 61 -9.73 -5.17 6.52
CA VAL A 61 -8.59 -5.07 7.43
C VAL A 61 -8.91 -4.16 8.62
N LYS A 62 -8.55 -4.58 9.83
CA LYS A 62 -8.63 -3.74 11.03
C LYS A 62 -7.38 -2.85 11.13
N LEU A 63 -7.54 -1.54 10.91
CA LEU A 63 -6.39 -0.59 10.85
C LEU A 63 -5.59 -0.48 12.16
N LYS A 64 -6.22 -0.73 13.30
CA LYS A 64 -5.57 -0.68 14.62
C LYS A 64 -4.95 -2.02 15.07
N ALA A 65 -4.85 -2.99 14.17
CA ALA A 65 -4.32 -4.30 14.50
C ALA A 65 -2.81 -4.29 14.71
N SER A 66 -2.29 -5.13 15.61
CA SER A 66 -0.85 -5.21 15.92
C SER A 66 0.04 -5.60 14.73
N ARG A 67 -0.56 -6.19 13.69
CA ARG A 67 0.10 -6.65 12.46
C ARG A 67 -0.34 -5.86 11.23
N TRP A 68 -1.02 -4.72 11.42
CA TRP A 68 -1.54 -3.90 10.31
C TRP A 68 -0.43 -3.52 9.32
N GLU A 69 0.74 -3.11 9.77
CA GLU A 69 1.84 -2.71 8.88
C GLU A 69 2.27 -3.83 7.92
N LEU A 70 2.37 -5.07 8.42
CA LEU A 70 2.71 -6.24 7.60
C LEU A 70 1.59 -6.59 6.63
N ILE A 71 0.33 -6.56 7.08
CA ILE A 71 -0.84 -6.77 6.23
C ILE A 71 -0.87 -5.74 5.11
N ASN A 72 -0.73 -4.47 5.46
CA ASN A 72 -0.73 -3.35 4.54
C ASN A 72 0.42 -3.45 3.54
N GLN A 73 1.63 -3.82 3.98
CA GLN A 73 2.78 -4.05 3.11
C GLN A 73 2.48 -5.12 2.05
N VAL A 74 1.94 -6.27 2.48
CA VAL A 74 1.62 -7.38 1.57
C VAL A 74 0.53 -6.97 0.59
N LEU A 75 -0.55 -6.36 1.07
CA LEU A 75 -1.67 -5.92 0.22
C LEU A 75 -1.23 -4.86 -0.81
N VAL A 76 -0.48 -3.85 -0.38
CA VAL A 76 0.05 -2.80 -1.27
C VAL A 76 0.97 -3.39 -2.33
N SER A 77 1.82 -4.36 -1.98
CA SER A 77 2.68 -5.06 -2.95
C SER A 77 1.90 -5.84 -4.01
N ARG A 78 0.65 -6.21 -3.71
CA ARG A 78 -0.31 -6.88 -4.60
C ARG A 78 -1.28 -5.90 -5.25
N GLN A 79 -1.02 -4.59 -5.17
CA GLN A 79 -1.85 -3.51 -5.71
C GLN A 79 -3.25 -3.41 -5.09
N PHE A 80 -3.39 -3.81 -3.83
CA PHE A 80 -4.59 -3.55 -3.02
C PHE A 80 -4.38 -2.27 -2.21
N MET A 81 -5.33 -1.34 -2.33
CA MET A 81 -5.29 -0.06 -1.62
C MET A 81 -6.44 0.06 -0.64
N TRP A 82 -6.16 0.69 0.50
CA TRP A 82 -7.19 1.11 1.44
C TRP A 82 -8.19 2.08 0.77
N VAL A 83 -9.48 1.88 1.07
CA VAL A 83 -10.57 2.78 0.69
C VAL A 83 -11.21 3.33 1.96
N ARG A 84 -11.56 4.64 1.94
CA ARG A 84 -12.21 5.32 3.06
C ARG A 84 -13.67 4.88 3.22
N ASP A 85 -13.84 3.66 3.65
CA ASP A 85 -15.12 3.03 4.03
C ASP A 85 -14.87 2.14 5.27
N VAL A 86 -15.91 1.77 6.00
CA VAL A 86 -15.81 0.98 7.22
C VAL A 86 -17.06 0.11 7.42
N ASP A 87 -16.86 -1.17 7.72
CA ASP A 87 -17.97 -2.06 8.08
C ASP A 87 -18.44 -1.82 9.53
N ALA A 88 -19.55 -2.45 9.91
CA ALA A 88 -20.10 -2.35 11.26
C ALA A 88 -19.14 -2.85 12.37
N ARG A 89 -18.07 -3.57 12.02
CA ARG A 89 -17.08 -4.17 12.93
C ARG A 89 -15.79 -3.35 13.00
N GLY A 90 -15.70 -2.24 12.27
CA GLY A 90 -14.50 -1.39 12.22
C GLY A 90 -13.40 -1.91 11.28
N PHE A 91 -13.74 -2.76 10.32
CA PHE A 91 -12.82 -3.19 9.25
C PHE A 91 -12.95 -2.27 8.06
N HIS A 92 -11.82 -2.00 7.44
CA HIS A 92 -11.72 -1.13 6.28
C HIS A 92 -11.39 -1.94 5.03
N PRO A 93 -12.05 -1.66 3.90
CA PRO A 93 -11.81 -2.39 2.68
C PRO A 93 -10.48 -2.00 2.02
N TYR A 94 -9.83 -3.02 1.45
CA TYR A 94 -8.68 -2.95 0.57
C TYR A 94 -9.09 -3.51 -0.78
N GLN A 95 -9.08 -2.67 -1.80
CA GLN A 95 -9.55 -2.99 -3.15
C GLN A 95 -8.38 -3.04 -4.12
N PHE A 96 -8.44 -3.99 -5.06
CA PHE A 96 -7.50 -4.04 -6.16
C PHE A 96 -7.58 -2.75 -6.99
N VAL A 97 -6.42 -2.20 -7.34
CA VAL A 97 -6.31 -1.04 -8.22
C VAL A 97 -5.31 -1.28 -9.33
N LYS A 98 -5.74 -1.00 -10.56
CA LYS A 98 -4.82 -0.95 -11.69
C LYS A 98 -4.02 0.35 -11.63
N LEU A 99 -2.71 0.23 -11.43
CA LEU A 99 -1.81 1.37 -11.37
C LEU A 99 -1.42 1.87 -12.78
N PRO A 100 -1.18 3.19 -12.94
CA PRO A 100 -0.48 3.70 -14.11
C PRO A 100 0.91 3.06 -14.25
N LYS A 101 1.36 2.82 -15.48
CA LYS A 101 2.68 2.19 -15.74
C LYS A 101 3.81 3.05 -15.14
N GLY A 102 4.77 2.39 -14.48
CA GLY A 102 5.94 3.04 -13.89
C GLY A 102 5.66 3.75 -12.57
N TYR A 103 4.54 3.42 -11.90
CA TYR A 103 4.21 3.91 -10.57
C TYR A 103 4.05 2.75 -9.58
N GLN A 104 4.54 2.98 -8.37
CA GLN A 104 4.32 2.11 -7.22
C GLN A 104 3.32 2.75 -6.26
N LEU A 105 2.50 1.90 -5.64
CA LEU A 105 1.49 2.28 -4.66
C LEU A 105 2.08 2.38 -3.26
N HIS A 106 1.61 3.36 -2.50
CA HIS A 106 1.88 3.51 -1.08
C HIS A 106 0.58 3.70 -0.32
N CYS A 107 0.47 3.05 0.84
CA CYS A 107 -0.58 3.28 1.82
C CYS A 107 0.10 3.40 3.18
N ALA A 108 0.30 4.61 3.67
CA ALA A 108 1.14 4.86 4.84
C ALA A 108 0.80 6.23 5.49
N PRO A 109 1.43 6.57 6.63
CA PRO A 109 1.25 7.88 7.25
C PRO A 109 1.69 9.06 6.38
N ALA A 110 0.99 10.20 6.48
CA ALA A 110 1.30 11.44 5.78
C ALA A 110 2.73 11.94 6.01
N GLY A 111 3.28 11.69 7.20
CA GLY A 111 4.68 12.00 7.51
C GLY A 111 5.68 11.29 6.59
N GLN A 112 5.38 10.07 6.13
CA GLN A 112 6.24 9.36 5.18
C GLN A 112 6.20 10.00 3.80
N LEU A 113 5.02 10.38 3.31
CA LEU A 113 4.89 11.12 2.05
C LEU A 113 5.65 12.45 2.13
N TRP A 114 5.53 13.21 3.22
CA TRP A 114 6.25 14.47 3.38
C TRP A 114 7.78 14.28 3.32
N ARG A 115 8.31 13.25 4.00
CA ARG A 115 9.74 12.89 3.91
C ARG A 115 10.16 12.54 2.48
N MET A 116 9.34 11.79 1.76
CA MET A 116 9.59 11.43 0.36
C MET A 116 9.55 12.65 -0.56
N TRP A 117 8.57 13.53 -0.38
CA TRP A 117 8.44 14.79 -1.11
C TRP A 117 9.67 15.68 -0.92
N TRP A 118 10.20 15.77 0.29
CA TRP A 118 11.40 16.56 0.55
C TRP A 118 12.62 16.06 -0.22
N LYS A 119 12.84 14.74 -0.24
CA LYS A 119 13.88 14.12 -1.08
C LYS A 119 13.62 14.40 -2.55
N TYR A 120 12.39 14.19 -3.01
CA TYR A 120 12.00 14.36 -4.40
C TYR A 120 12.19 15.79 -4.91
N LYS A 121 11.78 16.80 -4.13
CA LYS A 121 11.94 18.23 -4.45
C LYS A 121 13.41 18.61 -4.72
N GLN A 122 14.35 18.04 -3.97
CA GLN A 122 15.79 18.28 -4.20
C GLN A 122 16.28 17.69 -5.52
N HIS A 123 15.71 16.56 -5.96
CA HIS A 123 16.07 15.91 -7.23
C HIS A 123 15.40 16.54 -8.46
N ILE A 124 14.15 17.02 -8.38
CA ILE A 124 13.48 17.72 -9.49
C ILE A 124 14.29 18.94 -9.93
N VAL A 125 14.71 19.76 -8.96
CA VAL A 125 15.50 20.98 -9.20
C VAL A 125 16.81 20.67 -9.94
N ARG A 126 17.38 19.49 -9.69
CA ARG A 126 18.66 19.06 -10.28
C ARG A 126 18.53 18.34 -11.63
N HIS A 127 17.45 17.61 -11.86
CA HIS A 127 17.38 16.65 -12.99
C HIS A 127 16.21 16.83 -13.97
N ARG A 128 15.39 17.88 -13.85
CA ARG A 128 14.22 18.12 -14.74
C ARG A 128 13.34 16.87 -14.94
N LEU A 129 13.23 16.03 -13.91
CA LEU A 129 12.40 14.82 -13.96
C LEU A 129 10.91 15.22 -14.01
N SER A 130 10.16 14.56 -14.89
CA SER A 130 8.74 14.82 -15.16
C SER A 130 7.78 13.92 -14.37
N LEU A 131 8.27 13.12 -13.42
CA LEU A 131 7.50 12.05 -12.77
C LEU A 131 6.92 12.50 -11.41
N VAL A 132 5.72 13.07 -11.42
CA VAL A 132 5.09 13.73 -10.26
C VAL A 132 4.50 12.72 -9.27
N LEU A 133 4.71 12.90 -7.96
CA LEU A 133 3.98 12.15 -6.93
C LEU A 133 2.47 12.38 -7.07
N LEU A 134 1.66 11.34 -6.95
CA LEU A 134 0.21 11.44 -7.11
C LEU A 134 -0.48 11.11 -5.78
N VAL A 135 -1.49 11.88 -5.36
CA VAL A 135 -2.32 11.58 -4.19
C VAL A 135 -3.73 11.20 -4.63
N ARG A 136 -4.36 10.24 -3.94
CA ARG A 136 -5.74 9.87 -4.24
C ARG A 136 -6.72 10.76 -3.47
N ILE A 137 -7.60 11.45 -4.19
CA ILE A 137 -8.66 12.28 -3.62
C ILE A 137 -9.97 11.89 -4.27
N ARG A 138 -10.96 11.47 -3.46
CA ARG A 138 -12.31 11.09 -3.93
C ARG A 138 -12.28 10.11 -5.12
N GLY A 139 -11.38 9.13 -5.07
CA GLY A 139 -11.25 8.10 -6.09
C GLY A 139 -10.32 8.43 -7.25
N THR A 140 -9.93 9.70 -7.43
CA THR A 140 -9.09 10.16 -8.55
C THR A 140 -7.67 10.47 -8.11
N TRP A 141 -6.69 10.20 -8.97
CA TRP A 141 -5.28 10.54 -8.76
C TRP A 141 -5.00 11.97 -9.18
N TYR A 142 -4.42 12.76 -8.28
CA TYR A 142 -4.03 14.14 -8.54
C TYR A 142 -2.52 14.33 -8.36
N PRO A 143 -1.85 15.04 -9.26
CA PRO A 143 -0.46 15.42 -9.07
C PRO A 143 -0.31 16.35 -7.87
N ILE A 144 0.62 16.02 -6.99
CA ILE A 144 1.00 16.85 -5.86
C ILE A 144 1.82 18.02 -6.39
N ARG A 145 1.37 19.25 -6.11
CA ARG A 145 2.06 20.48 -6.49
C ARG A 145 3.00 20.97 -5.41
N ALA A 146 2.54 20.90 -4.17
CA ALA A 146 3.28 21.32 -3.01
C ALA A 146 2.84 20.50 -1.80
N ILE A 147 3.78 20.30 -0.88
CA ILE A 147 3.48 19.86 0.48
C ILE A 147 4.12 20.86 1.42
N GLU A 148 3.31 21.40 2.33
CA GLU A 148 3.69 22.37 3.35
C GLU A 148 3.41 21.79 4.74
N CYS A 149 4.14 22.26 5.76
CA CYS A 149 3.92 21.86 7.14
C CYS A 149 3.72 23.10 8.00
N GLY A 150 2.69 23.10 8.82
CA GLY A 150 2.36 24.22 9.70
C GLY A 150 1.37 23.81 10.77
N HIS A 151 1.51 24.37 11.98
CA HIS A 151 0.58 24.15 13.09
C HIS A 151 0.33 22.67 13.45
N GLY A 152 1.33 21.80 13.25
CA GLY A 152 1.21 20.36 13.52
C GLY A 152 0.54 19.54 12.40
N PHE A 153 0.22 20.18 11.27
CA PHE A 153 -0.40 19.53 10.11
C PHE A 153 0.50 19.55 8.88
N ILE A 154 0.23 18.62 7.98
CA ILE A 154 0.76 18.51 6.63
C ILE A 154 -0.35 18.93 5.67
N TYR A 155 -0.06 19.92 4.83
CA TYR A 155 -0.95 20.43 3.80
C TYR A 155 -0.47 19.94 2.44
N ILE A 156 -1.29 19.18 1.73
CA ILE A 156 -0.98 18.67 0.38
C ILE A 156 -1.82 19.46 -0.62
N HIS A 157 -1.15 20.25 -1.46
CA HIS A 157 -1.81 21.05 -2.49
C HIS A 157 -1.78 20.34 -3.83
N THR A 158 -2.94 20.31 -4.47
CA THR A 158 -3.13 19.85 -5.84
C THR A 158 -3.62 21.01 -6.71
N LEU A 159 -3.96 20.73 -7.97
CA LEU A 159 -4.44 21.75 -8.93
C LEU A 159 -5.70 22.50 -8.48
N GLY A 160 -6.56 21.87 -7.68
CA GLY A 160 -7.84 22.45 -7.26
C GLY A 160 -8.33 21.95 -5.91
N ASN A 161 -7.44 21.39 -5.09
CA ASN A 161 -7.79 20.88 -3.78
C ASN A 161 -6.59 20.94 -2.82
N GLU A 162 -6.90 21.04 -1.53
CA GLU A 162 -5.96 21.00 -0.43
C GLU A 162 -6.41 19.90 0.55
N LEU A 163 -5.47 19.04 0.94
CA LEU A 163 -5.69 18.09 2.02
C LEU A 163 -4.91 18.55 3.25
N GLN A 164 -5.61 18.72 4.37
CA GLN A 164 -5.00 18.90 5.68
C GLN A 164 -4.98 17.55 6.40
N LEU A 165 -3.80 17.10 6.81
CA LEU A 165 -3.59 15.79 7.45
C LEU A 165 -2.65 15.93 8.65
N GLY A 166 -2.91 15.17 9.72
CA GLY A 166 -1.92 14.89 10.75
C GLY A 166 -0.82 13.97 10.21
N ALA A 167 0.37 13.99 10.84
CA ALA A 167 1.51 13.18 10.38
C ALA A 167 1.22 11.67 10.37
N GLU A 168 0.37 11.21 11.29
CA GLU A 168 -0.02 9.81 11.45
C GLU A 168 -1.25 9.42 10.61
N ASP A 169 -1.90 10.38 9.94
CA ASP A 169 -3.05 10.08 9.10
C ASP A 169 -2.61 9.23 7.90
N ILE A 170 -3.25 8.07 7.77
CA ILE A 170 -3.00 7.19 6.62
C ILE A 170 -3.60 7.80 5.37
N LEU A 171 -2.82 7.79 4.30
CA LEU A 171 -3.28 8.15 2.97
C LEU A 171 -2.67 7.23 1.92
N VAL A 172 -3.25 7.29 0.73
CA VAL A 172 -2.81 6.54 -0.44
C VAL A 172 -2.20 7.49 -1.46
N TRP A 173 -0.98 7.19 -1.90
CA TRP A 173 -0.27 7.95 -2.93
C TRP A 173 0.51 7.02 -3.86
N LEU A 174 0.88 7.56 -5.02
CA LEU A 174 1.78 6.90 -5.95
C LEU A 174 3.09 7.65 -6.01
N SER A 175 4.18 6.91 -6.07
CA SER A 175 5.46 7.42 -6.50
C SER A 175 5.87 6.76 -7.80
N PRO A 176 6.73 7.39 -8.59
CA PRO A 176 7.36 6.70 -9.70
C PRO A 176 8.15 5.49 -9.17
N GLU A 177 8.17 4.40 -9.93
CA GLU A 177 9.08 3.29 -9.68
C GLU A 177 10.51 3.78 -9.90
N GLU A 178 11.43 3.41 -8.99
CA GLU A 178 12.84 3.68 -9.20
C GLU A 178 13.31 2.88 -10.42
N GLN A 179 13.60 3.57 -11.53
CA GLN A 179 14.26 2.94 -12.66
C GLN A 179 15.66 2.55 -12.19
N LYS A 180 15.90 1.24 -11.99
CA LYS A 180 17.27 0.74 -11.89
C LYS A 180 18.01 1.20 -13.15
N PRO A 181 19.15 1.88 -13.04
CA PRO A 181 19.93 2.22 -14.22
C PRO A 181 20.26 0.90 -14.93
N SER A 182 19.77 0.75 -16.15
CA SER A 182 20.22 -0.31 -17.04
C SER A 182 21.73 -0.13 -17.19
N ILE A 183 22.51 -1.01 -16.57
CA ILE A 183 23.95 -1.10 -16.83
C ILE A 183 24.04 -1.49 -18.30
N GLY A 184 24.25 -0.49 -19.16
CA GLY A 184 24.57 -0.72 -20.55
C GLY A 184 25.87 -1.50 -20.58
N THR A 185 25.78 -2.77 -20.98
CA THR A 185 26.92 -3.58 -21.36
C THR A 185 27.68 -2.82 -22.44
N ARG A 186 28.77 -2.13 -22.07
CA ARG A 186 29.83 -1.79 -23.02
C ARG A 186 30.52 -3.10 -23.34
N GLU A 187 30.03 -3.79 -24.36
CA GLU A 187 30.83 -4.79 -25.06
C GLU A 187 32.09 -4.09 -25.57
N GLN A 188 33.22 -4.54 -25.04
CA GLN A 188 34.54 -4.25 -25.58
C GLN A 188 34.62 -4.89 -26.97
N ALA A 189 34.54 -4.08 -28.02
CA ALA A 189 35.05 -4.47 -29.32
C ALA A 189 36.58 -4.25 -29.31
N SER A 190 37.30 -5.26 -28.84
CA SER A 190 38.71 -5.48 -29.17
C SER A 190 38.75 -6.22 -30.51
N HIS A 191 39.09 -5.53 -31.59
CA HIS A 191 39.63 -6.02 -32.87
C HIS A 191 39.95 -4.74 -33.68
N SER A 192 41.15 -4.47 -34.21
CA SER A 192 42.32 -5.28 -34.54
C SER A 192 43.56 -4.38 -34.55
#